data_AF-A0A4Y8V7W9-F1
#
_entry.id   AF-A0A4Y8V7W9-F1
#
_cell.length_a   1.000
_cell.length_b   1.000
_cell.length_c   1.000
_cell.angle_alpha   90.00
_cell.angle_beta   90.00
_cell.angle_gamma   90.00
#
_symmetry.space_group_name_H-M   'P 1'
#
loop_
_entity.id
_entity.type
_entity.pdbx_description
1 polymer ?
#
loop_
_entity_poly.entity_id
_entity_poly.type
_entity_poly.pdbx_seq_one_letter_code
_entity_poly.pdbx_strand_id
1 'polypeptide(L)'
;MCFRDTALTFHHLIPRKVHRRSFFQKNYSREQLNLGIFICRTCHKGIHALYDEMTLARQYNSLEQLREDAELAKHVAWSAKQKAG
;
A
#
# COMPACT_ATOMS: atom_id res chain seq x y z
N MET A 1 -9.70 -2.04 2.29
CA MET A 1 -9.74 -1.67 0.85
C MET A 1 -10.27 -2.86 0.05
N CYS A 2 -11.17 -2.60 -0.91
CA CYS A 2 -12.05 -3.51 -1.70
C CYS A 2 -13.19 -4.26 -0.99
N PHE A 3 -13.21 -4.34 0.35
CA PHE A 3 -14.30 -4.90 1.17
C PHE A 3 -14.72 -6.34 0.85
N ARG A 4 -13.86 -7.08 0.16
CA ARG A 4 -14.08 -8.50 -0.10
C ARG A 4 -13.77 -9.32 1.15
N ASP A 5 -14.60 -10.30 1.42
CA ASP A 5 -14.34 -11.34 2.40
C ASP A 5 -13.35 -12.36 1.81
N THR A 6 -12.07 -12.19 2.14
CA THR A 6 -10.96 -12.98 1.60
C THR A 6 -9.74 -12.82 2.51
N ALA A 7 -8.78 -13.73 2.39
CA ALA A 7 -7.51 -13.61 3.10
C ALA A 7 -6.81 -12.27 2.82
N LEU A 8 -6.37 -11.62 3.90
CA LEU A 8 -5.65 -10.36 3.86
C LEU A 8 -4.14 -10.58 4.02
N THR A 9 -3.37 -9.64 3.49
CA THR A 9 -1.91 -9.59 3.62
C THR A 9 -1.51 -8.22 4.16
N PHE A 10 -0.45 -8.17 4.96
CA PHE A 10 0.09 -6.92 5.47
C PHE A 10 0.91 -6.20 4.39
N HIS A 11 0.55 -4.96 4.08
CA HIS A 11 1.25 -4.08 3.17
C HIS A 11 1.86 -2.91 3.95
N HIS A 12 3.15 -2.65 3.78
CA HIS A 12 3.82 -1.54 4.46
C HIS A 12 3.55 -0.24 3.70
N LEU A 13 3.13 0.81 4.41
CA LEU A 13 2.89 2.12 3.81
C LEU A 13 4.20 2.77 3.35
N ILE A 14 5.28 2.59 4.11
CA ILE A 14 6.65 2.87 3.65
C ILE A 14 7.31 1.53 3.36
N PRO A 15 7.58 1.17 2.09
CA PRO A 15 8.12 -0.14 1.77
C PRO A 15 9.45 -0.46 2.44
N ARG A 16 9.59 -1.70 2.92
CA ARG A 16 10.80 -2.16 3.62
C ARG A 16 12.09 -1.97 2.82
N LYS A 17 12.01 -2.06 1.49
CA LYS A 17 13.18 -1.87 0.60
C LYS A 17 13.79 -0.47 0.73
N VAL A 18 13.01 0.55 1.09
CA VAL A 18 13.50 1.93 1.21
C VAL A 18 13.93 2.30 2.64
N HIS A 19 13.61 1.48 3.65
CA HIS A 19 13.91 1.76 5.07
C HIS A 19 15.40 2.03 5.33
N ARG A 20 16.30 1.40 4.57
CA ARG A 20 17.76 1.54 4.73
C ARG A 20 18.33 2.81 4.08
N ARG A 21 17.54 3.57 3.31
CA ARG A 21 18.03 4.81 2.70
C ARG A 21 18.11 5.90 3.76
N SER A 22 19.17 6.71 3.72
CA SER A 22 19.48 7.72 4.74
C SER A 22 18.33 8.68 5.03
N PHE A 23 17.60 9.11 4.00
CA PHE A 23 16.42 9.97 4.16
C PHE A 23 15.37 9.33 5.08
N PHE A 24 15.02 8.07 4.86
CA PHE A 24 13.97 7.41 5.65
C PHE A 24 14.44 7.08 7.07
N GLN A 25 15.70 6.71 7.25
CA GLN A 25 16.28 6.48 8.58
C GLN A 25 16.31 7.74 9.46
N LYS A 26 16.51 8.92 8.85
CA LYS A 26 16.62 10.19 9.58
C LYS A 26 15.26 10.83 9.88
N ASN A 27 14.27 10.61 9.01
CA ASN A 27 12.98 11.30 9.09
C ASN A 27 11.85 10.47 9.68
N TYR A 28 12.03 9.15 9.83
CA TYR A 28 11.00 8.26 10.36
C TYR A 28 11.57 7.36 11.45
N SER A 29 10.81 7.22 12.54
CA SER A 29 11.06 6.22 13.58
C SER A 29 10.87 4.80 13.05
N ARG A 30 11.39 3.82 13.79
CA ARG A 30 11.21 2.40 13.43
C ARG A 30 9.73 2.01 13.42
N GLU A 31 8.94 2.57 14.34
CA GLU A 31 7.51 2.35 14.46
C GLU A 31 6.79 2.89 13.22
N GLN A 32 7.09 4.12 12.81
CA GLN A 32 6.53 4.73 11.61
C GLN A 32 6.88 3.95 10.33
N LEU A 33 8.13 3.48 10.21
CA LEU A 33 8.56 2.67 9.06
C LEU A 33 7.82 1.32 8.98
N ASN A 34 7.34 0.79 10.11
CA ASN A 34 6.59 -0.46 10.16
C ASN A 34 5.07 -0.27 10.13
N LEU A 35 4.58 0.95 9.96
CA LEU A 35 3.15 1.19 9.71
C LEU A 35 2.73 0.53 8.39
N GLY A 36 1.52 0.02 8.38
CA GLY A 36 0.98 -0.74 7.27
C GLY A 36 -0.51 -0.97 7.41
N ILE A 37 -1.08 -1.58 6.38
CA ILE A 37 -2.51 -1.88 6.28
C ILE A 37 -2.71 -3.33 5.87
N PHE A 38 -3.79 -3.94 6.34
CA PHE A 38 -4.23 -5.25 5.88
C PHE A 38 -5.13 -5.10 4.66
N ILE A 39 -4.71 -5.69 3.54
CA ILE A 39 -5.42 -5.65 2.26
C ILE A 39 -5.37 -7.00 1.56
N CYS A 40 -6.36 -7.27 0.71
CA CYS A 40 -6.37 -8.52 -0.05
C CYS A 40 -5.18 -8.59 -1.01
N ARG A 41 -4.81 -9.81 -1.40
CA ARG A 41 -3.67 -10.05 -2.29
C ARG A 41 -3.76 -9.32 -3.63
N THR A 42 -4.96 -9.19 -4.20
CA THR A 42 -5.18 -8.49 -5.48
C THR A 42 -4.95 -6.98 -5.34
N CYS A 43 -5.42 -6.36 -4.25
CA CYS A 43 -5.12 -4.95 -3.97
C CYS A 43 -3.63 -4.74 -3.72
N HIS A 44 -3.01 -5.64 -2.94
CA HIS A 44 -1.57 -5.56 -2.66
C HIS A 44 -0.74 -5.59 -3.96
N LYS A 45 -1.02 -6.56 -4.84
CA LYS A 45 -0.36 -6.61 -6.16
C LYS A 45 -0.63 -5.38 -7.00
N GLY A 46 -1.86 -4.87 -6.99
CA GLY A 46 -2.24 -3.66 -7.73
C GLY A 46 -1.45 -2.42 -7.30
N ILE A 47 -1.30 -2.20 -6.01
CA ILE A 47 -0.52 -1.06 -5.47
C ILE A 47 0.93 -1.11 -5.99
N HIS A 48 1.58 -2.27 -5.92
CA HIS A 48 2.95 -2.43 -6.42
C HIS A 48 3.08 -2.52 -7.94
N ALA A 49 1.97 -2.70 -8.66
CA ALA A 49 1.94 -2.62 -10.12
C ALA A 49 1.76 -1.18 -10.61
N LEU A 50 1.02 -0.36 -9.86
CA LEU A 50 0.78 1.06 -10.18
C LEU A 50 1.96 1.95 -9.78
N TYR A 51 2.58 1.67 -8.64
CA TYR A 51 3.61 2.54 -8.06
C TYR A 51 4.86 1.77 -7.67
N ASP A 52 6.01 2.37 -7.92
CA ASP A 52 7.28 1.88 -7.40
C ASP A 52 7.45 2.20 -5.90
N GLU A 53 8.46 1.58 -5.30
CA GLU A 53 8.70 1.67 -3.85
C GLU A 53 8.98 3.10 -3.37
N MET A 54 9.60 3.93 -4.22
CA MET A 54 9.96 5.30 -3.88
C MET A 54 8.76 6.24 -3.95
N THR A 55 7.90 6.04 -4.95
CA THR A 55 6.64 6.76 -5.12
C THR A 55 5.72 6.45 -3.95
N LEU A 56 5.54 5.18 -3.59
CA LEU A 56 4.78 4.78 -2.41
C LEU A 56 5.32 5.45 -1.15
N ALA A 57 6.63 5.36 -0.91
CA ALA A 57 7.24 5.90 0.29
C ALA A 57 7.15 7.44 0.44
N ARG A 58 7.05 8.17 -0.68
CA ARG A 58 7.07 9.65 -0.68
C ARG A 58 5.70 10.28 -0.87
N GLN A 59 4.81 9.65 -1.63
CA GLN A 59 3.54 10.24 -2.06
C GLN A 59 2.33 9.48 -1.50
N TYR A 60 2.46 8.18 -1.20
CA TYR A 60 1.36 7.33 -0.76
C TYR A 60 1.71 6.54 0.51
N ASN A 61 2.34 7.21 1.48
CA ASN A 61 2.83 6.60 2.72
C ASN A 61 1.80 6.64 3.88
N SER A 62 0.53 6.89 3.56
CA SER A 62 -0.62 6.86 4.46
C SER A 62 -1.82 6.20 3.79
N LEU A 63 -2.77 5.71 4.59
CA LEU A 63 -3.99 5.11 4.06
C LEU A 63 -4.85 6.17 3.35
N GLU A 64 -4.85 7.39 3.85
CA GLU A 64 -5.59 8.53 3.33
C GLU A 64 -5.12 8.85 1.90
N GLN A 65 -3.81 9.01 1.69
CA GLN A 65 -3.24 9.24 0.36
C GLN A 65 -3.56 8.11 -0.63
N LEU A 66 -3.49 6.85 -0.18
CA LEU A 66 -3.87 5.71 -1.02
C LEU A 66 -5.37 5.74 -1.39
N ARG A 67 -6.24 6.23 -0.52
CA ARG A 67 -7.68 6.33 -0.79
C ARG A 67 -8.06 7.49 -1.70
N GLU A 68 -7.27 8.56 -1.67
CA GLU A 68 -7.47 9.75 -2.50
C GLU A 68 -6.96 9.58 -3.94
N ASP A 69 -6.11 8.57 -4.19
CA ASP A 69 -5.61 8.29 -5.53
C ASP A 69 -6.68 7.67 -6.46
N ALA A 70 -6.88 8.31 -7.61
CA ALA A 70 -7.89 7.92 -8.59
C ALA A 70 -7.59 6.60 -9.33
N GLU A 71 -6.32 6.30 -9.63
CA GLU A 71 -5.95 5.07 -10.34
C GLU A 71 -6.08 3.85 -9.43
N LEU A 72 -5.65 3.98 -8.18
CA LEU A 72 -5.85 2.98 -7.15
C LEU A 72 -7.33 2.81 -6.83
N ALA A 73 -8.13 3.88 -6.79
CA ALA A 73 -9.58 3.77 -6.62
C ALA A 73 -10.23 2.94 -7.74
N LYS A 74 -9.83 3.15 -9.01
CA LYS A 74 -10.28 2.33 -10.15
C LYS A 74 -9.91 0.86 -9.96
N HIS A 75 -8.65 0.58 -9.57
CA HIS A 75 -8.18 -0.78 -9.31
C HIS A 75 -8.95 -1.45 -8.17
N VAL A 76 -9.23 -0.72 -7.09
CA VAL A 76 -9.98 -1.23 -5.94
C VAL A 76 -11.43 -1.53 -6.33
N ALA A 77 -12.08 -0.66 -7.10
CA ALA A 77 -13.43 -0.86 -7.60
C ALA A 77 -13.51 -2.08 -8.54
N TRP A 78 -12.50 -2.28 -9.39
CA TRP A 78 -12.39 -3.49 -10.22
C TRP A 78 -12.13 -4.74 -9.35
N SER A 79 -11.23 -4.63 -8.37
CA SER A 79 -10.85 -5.72 -7.46
C SER A 79 -12.04 -6.23 -6.64
N ALA A 80 -12.94 -5.33 -6.24
CA ALA A 80 -14.16 -5.65 -5.48
C ALA A 80 -15.13 -6.57 -6.26
N LYS A 81 -15.09 -6.53 -7.60
CA LYS A 81 -15.94 -7.36 -8.47
C LYS A 81 -15.35 -8.74 -8.78
N GLN A 82 -14.07 -8.96 -8.44
CA GLN A 82 -13.41 -10.24 -8.71
C GLN A 82 -13.82 -11.27 -7.66
N LYS A 83 -13.94 -12.53 -8.07
CA LYS A 83 -14.27 -13.64 -7.17
C LYS A 83 -13.23 -13.72 -6.03
N ALA A 84 -13.72 -13.98 -4.81
CA ALA A 84 -12.87 -14.48 -3.73
C ALA A 84 -12.24 -15.79 -4.21
N GLY A 85 -10.91 -15.82 -4.23
CA GLY A 85 -10.14 -16.99 -4.62
C GLY A 85 -9.49 -17.60 -3.40
#